data_AF-A0A932EJ99-F1
#
_entry.id   AF-A0A932EJ99-F1
#
_cell.length_a   1.000
_cell.length_b   1.000
_cell.length_c   1.000
_cell.angle_alpha   90.00
_cell.angle_beta   90.00
_cell.angle_gamma   90.00
#
_symmetry.space_group_name_H-M   'P 1'
#
loop_
_entity.id
_entity.type
_entity.pdbx_description
1 polymer ?
#
loop_
_entity_poly.entity_id
_entity_poly.type
_entity_poly.pdbx_seq_one_letter_code
_entity_poly.pdbx_strand_id
1 'polypeptide(L)'
;MRTIVICLKLFILTFVFSGQVLAIVDPLSVSNNKVGIHIISPGFEEIRGAAELANTSGGDWGYITVVIQSNDRNKGKWQTFFDSLRKYHLIPIIRIAGAPVDSYWDRPK
;
A
#
# COMPACT_ATOMS: atom_id res chain seq x y z
N MET A 1 39.92 -22.96 13.53
CA MET A 1 39.06 -23.77 12.63
C MET A 1 37.87 -24.43 13.34
N ARG A 2 38.02 -25.10 14.49
CA ARG A 2 36.91 -25.75 15.23
C ARG A 2 35.73 -24.81 15.55
N THR A 3 36.00 -23.61 16.05
CA THR A 3 34.95 -22.64 16.41
C THR A 3 34.14 -22.19 15.20
N ILE A 4 34.80 -21.96 14.06
CA ILE A 4 34.15 -21.58 12.79
C ILE A 4 33.21 -22.69 12.30
N VAL A 5 33.65 -23.95 12.38
CA VAL A 5 32.82 -25.10 12.01
C VAL A 5 31.61 -25.25 12.93
N ILE A 6 31.76 -24.95 14.23
CA ILE A 6 30.65 -24.96 15.18
C ILE A 6 29.64 -23.85 14.88
N CYS A 7 30.11 -22.62 14.63
CA CYS A 7 29.24 -21.51 14.24
C CYS A 7 28.50 -21.80 12.92
N LEU A 8 29.18 -22.40 11.94
CA LEU A 8 28.57 -22.78 10.68
C LEU A 8 27.48 -23.85 10.86
N LYS A 9 27.71 -24.84 11.73
CA LYS A 9 26.71 -25.86 12.05
C LYS A 9 25.49 -25.26 12.77
N LEU A 10 25.71 -24.34 13.71
CA LEU A 10 24.63 -23.61 14.40
C LEU A 10 23.81 -22.77 13.42
N PHE A 11 24.47 -22.10 12.47
CA PHE A 11 23.79 -21.34 11.42
C PHE A 11 22.98 -22.24 10.48
N ILE A 12 23.51 -23.39 10.08
CA ILE A 12 22.75 -24.33 9.22
C ILE A 12 21.55 -24.91 9.99
N LEU A 13 21.69 -25.13 11.31
CA LEU A 13 20.62 -25.65 12.15
C LEU A 13 19.38 -24.73 12.15
N THR A 14 19.55 -23.40 12.07
CA THR A 14 18.40 -22.48 12.06
C THR A 14 17.56 -22.57 10.78
N PHE A 15 18.14 -23.00 9.66
CA PHE A 15 17.39 -23.20 8.40
C PHE A 15 16.57 -24.49 8.40
N VAL A 16 17.07 -25.56 9.04
CA VAL A 16 16.40 -26.87 9.10
C VAL A 16 15.13 -26.82 9.95
N PHE A 17 15.06 -25.91 10.93
CA PHE A 17 13.90 -25.73 11.80
C PHE A 17 13.00 -24.54 11.42
N SER A 18 13.16 -23.98 10.22
CA SER A 18 12.25 -22.93 9.76
C SER A 18 10.87 -23.54 9.43
N GLY A 19 9.90 -23.31 10.32
CA GLY A 19 8.50 -23.71 10.09
C GLY A 19 7.88 -22.94 8.92
N GLN A 20 6.85 -23.50 8.31
CA GLN A 20 6.06 -22.77 7.30
C GLN A 20 5.30 -21.63 7.97
N VAL A 21 5.69 -20.40 7.67
CA VAL A 21 4.91 -19.21 8.04
C VAL A 21 3.83 -19.03 6.99
N LEU A 22 2.57 -19.20 7.39
CA LEU A 22 1.43 -18.91 6.54
C LEU A 22 1.16 -17.40 6.60
N ALA A 23 1.11 -16.72 5.45
CA ALA A 23 0.74 -15.31 5.33
C ALA A 23 -0.78 -15.09 5.50
N ILE A 24 -1.40 -15.80 6.44
CA ILE A 24 -2.82 -15.70 6.75
C ILE A 24 -2.97 -14.60 7.79
N VAL A 25 -3.67 -13.53 7.42
CA VAL A 25 -4.01 -12.41 8.30
C VAL A 25 -5.53 -12.31 8.38
N ASP A 26 -6.07 -12.21 9.60
CA ASP A 26 -7.48 -11.90 9.78
C ASP A 26 -7.66 -10.38 9.61
N PRO A 27 -8.35 -9.90 8.55
CA PRO A 27 -8.54 -8.48 8.31
C PRO A 27 -9.38 -7.78 9.38
N LEU A 28 -10.08 -8.52 10.24
CA LEU A 28 -10.86 -8.00 11.37
C LEU A 28 -10.09 -8.00 12.69
N SER A 29 -8.89 -8.61 12.74
CA SER A 29 -8.07 -8.68 13.95
C SER A 29 -7.47 -7.34 14.37
N VAL A 30 -7.45 -6.35 13.47
CA VAL A 30 -6.98 -5.00 13.74
C VAL A 30 -8.10 -3.99 13.50
N SER A 31 -8.18 -2.96 14.36
CA SER A 31 -9.08 -1.84 14.15
C SER A 31 -8.75 -1.17 12.82
N ASN A 32 -9.74 -1.00 11.96
CA ASN A 32 -9.59 -0.41 10.64
C ASN A 32 -10.69 0.64 10.42
N ASN A 33 -10.35 1.72 9.74
CA ASN A 33 -11.28 2.80 9.51
C ASN A 33 -12.37 2.38 8.52
N LYS A 34 -13.64 2.55 8.92
CA LYS A 34 -14.82 2.19 8.10
C LYS A 34 -15.12 3.23 7.02
N VAL A 35 -14.49 4.40 7.10
CA VAL A 35 -14.67 5.53 6.20
C VAL A 35 -13.40 5.71 5.37
N GLY A 36 -13.57 5.95 4.08
CA GLY A 36 -12.46 6.26 3.18
C GLY A 36 -12.62 7.64 2.54
N ILE A 37 -11.51 8.21 2.08
CA ILE A 37 -11.47 9.52 1.42
C ILE A 37 -11.17 9.35 -0.07
N HIS A 38 -11.95 9.98 -0.93
CA HIS A 38 -11.62 10.07 -2.35
C HIS A 38 -10.73 11.29 -2.61
N ILE A 39 -9.59 11.06 -3.27
CA ILE A 39 -8.66 12.12 -3.69
C ILE A 39 -8.67 12.24 -5.22
N ILE A 40 -8.48 13.45 -5.71
CA ILE A 40 -8.53 13.80 -7.14
C ILE A 40 -7.12 13.74 -7.73
N SER A 41 -6.10 14.02 -6.93
CA SER A 41 -4.70 14.10 -7.35
C SER A 41 -3.78 13.30 -6.42
N PRO A 42 -2.71 12.66 -6.93
CA PRO A 42 -1.70 12.00 -6.10
C PRO A 42 -0.76 12.98 -5.37
N GLY A 43 -1.18 14.24 -5.16
CA GLY A 43 -0.39 15.29 -4.54
C GLY A 43 -0.23 15.13 -3.03
N PHE A 44 0.91 15.58 -2.50
CA PHE A 44 1.25 15.46 -1.08
C PHE A 44 0.20 16.03 -0.12
N GLU A 45 -0.33 17.23 -0.40
CA GLU A 45 -1.32 17.87 0.48
C GLU A 45 -2.65 17.10 0.52
N GLU A 46 -3.08 16.51 -0.60
CA GLU A 46 -4.29 15.67 -0.63
C GLU A 46 -4.09 14.39 0.19
N ILE A 47 -2.90 13.77 0.10
CA ILE A 47 -2.56 12.58 0.88
C ILE A 47 -2.55 12.92 2.38
N ARG A 48 -1.89 14.01 2.77
CA ARG A 48 -1.79 14.44 4.17
C ARG A 48 -3.18 14.73 4.75
N GLY A 49 -3.98 15.53 4.04
CA GLY A 49 -5.34 15.85 4.47
C GLY A 49 -6.25 14.61 4.52
N ALA A 50 -6.11 13.69 3.57
CA ALA A 50 -6.85 12.43 3.59
C ALA A 50 -6.49 11.56 4.80
N ALA A 51 -5.21 11.48 5.17
CA ALA A 51 -4.77 10.75 6.36
C ALA A 51 -5.33 11.37 7.66
N GLU A 52 -5.29 12.70 7.76
CA GLU A 52 -5.83 13.46 8.90
C GLU A 52 -7.33 13.26 9.09
N LEU A 53 -8.08 12.88 8.05
CA LEU A 53 -9.51 12.62 8.13
C LEU A 53 -9.80 11.11 8.30
N ALA A 54 -9.18 10.28 7.47
CA ALA A 54 -9.44 8.84 7.43
C ALA A 54 -9.00 8.15 8.74
N ASN A 55 -7.93 8.63 9.39
CA ASN A 55 -7.34 7.97 10.57
C ASN A 55 -7.88 8.49 11.92
N THR A 56 -8.98 9.24 11.92
CA THR A 56 -9.53 9.88 13.14
C THR A 56 -10.36 8.95 14.02
N SER A 57 -10.90 7.86 13.45
CA SER A 57 -11.94 7.04 14.09
C SER A 57 -11.40 5.85 14.90
N GLY A 58 -10.16 5.92 15.39
CA GLY A 58 -9.55 4.90 16.24
C GLY A 58 -8.80 3.78 15.52
N GLY A 59 -8.46 3.97 14.24
CA GLY A 59 -7.57 3.10 13.47
C GLY A 59 -6.40 3.89 12.88
N ASP A 60 -5.22 3.28 12.84
CA ASP A 60 -3.99 3.87 12.27
C ASP A 60 -3.99 3.85 10.73
N TRP A 61 -4.70 2.90 10.13
CA TRP A 61 -4.78 2.74 8.68
C TRP A 61 -6.13 3.20 8.12
N GLY A 62 -6.08 4.04 7.09
CA GLY A 62 -7.26 4.62 6.45
C GLY A 62 -7.35 4.25 4.97
N TYR A 63 -8.56 4.16 4.43
CA TYR A 63 -8.74 3.89 3.00
C TYR A 63 -8.77 5.16 2.18
N ILE A 64 -8.08 5.16 1.04
CA ILE A 64 -8.24 6.20 0.04
C ILE A 64 -8.62 5.63 -1.31
N THR A 65 -9.42 6.36 -2.06
CA THR A 65 -9.73 6.04 -3.46
C THR A 65 -9.09 7.07 -4.37
N VAL A 66 -8.35 6.63 -5.36
CA VAL A 66 -7.73 7.50 -6.39
C VAL A 66 -8.02 6.96 -7.77
N VAL A 67 -8.23 7.86 -8.74
CA VAL A 67 -8.40 7.50 -10.14
C VAL A 67 -7.05 7.57 -10.86
N ILE A 68 -6.71 6.50 -11.58
CA ILE A 68 -5.56 6.43 -12.47
C ILE A 68 -6.08 6.31 -13.91
N GLN A 69 -5.60 7.18 -14.79
CA GLN A 69 -5.94 7.11 -16.21
C GLN A 69 -5.16 5.94 -16.85
N SER A 70 -5.80 5.18 -17.73
CA SER A 70 -5.23 3.96 -18.34
C SER A 70 -4.00 4.25 -19.22
N ASN A 71 -3.86 5.48 -19.73
CA ASN A 71 -2.72 5.96 -20.50
C ASN A 71 -1.57 6.51 -19.63
N ASP A 72 -1.80 6.76 -18.34
CA ASP A 72 -0.84 7.38 -17.44
C ASP A 72 0.11 6.36 -16.83
N ARG A 73 1.19 6.10 -17.57
CA ARG A 73 2.17 5.05 -17.29
C ARG A 73 3.42 5.58 -16.56
N ASN A 74 3.33 6.76 -15.94
CA ASN A 74 4.47 7.36 -15.26
C ASN A 74 4.79 6.61 -13.95
N LYS A 75 5.67 5.61 -14.05
CA LYS A 75 6.07 4.76 -12.92
C LYS A 75 6.66 5.55 -11.76
N GLY A 76 7.51 6.55 -12.04
CA GLY A 76 8.15 7.36 -11.00
C GLY A 76 7.14 8.14 -10.18
N LYS A 77 6.17 8.78 -10.83
CA LYS A 77 5.06 9.48 -10.16
C LYS A 77 4.27 8.53 -9.25
N TRP A 78 3.87 7.39 -9.78
CA TRP A 78 3.06 6.42 -9.03
C TRP A 78 3.86 5.76 -7.91
N GLN A 79 5.15 5.52 -8.09
CA GLN A 79 6.03 5.02 -7.04
C GLN A 79 6.08 6.00 -5.86
N THR A 80 6.37 7.28 -6.12
CA THR A 80 6.39 8.33 -5.09
C THR A 80 5.04 8.47 -4.38
N PHE A 81 3.93 8.35 -5.13
CA PHE A 81 2.59 8.32 -4.56
C PHE A 81 2.42 7.15 -3.59
N PHE A 82 2.69 5.91 -4.02
CA PHE A 82 2.55 4.72 -3.16
C PHE A 82 3.49 4.73 -1.95
N ASP A 83 4.69 5.28 -2.09
CA ASP A 83 5.63 5.44 -0.98
C ASP A 83 5.11 6.46 0.05
N SER A 84 4.46 7.53 -0.41
CA SER A 84 3.78 8.49 0.45
C SER A 84 2.62 7.84 1.19
N LEU A 85 1.79 7.03 0.51
CA LEU A 85 0.68 6.33 1.17
C LEU A 85 1.15 5.40 2.28
N ARG A 86 2.26 4.68 2.04
CA ARG A 86 2.88 3.84 3.08
C ARG A 86 3.32 4.66 4.28
N LYS A 87 3.93 5.83 4.04
CA LYS A 87 4.38 6.75 5.11
C LYS A 87 3.21 7.30 5.94
N TYR A 88 2.05 7.51 5.32
CA TYR A 88 0.85 8.08 5.96
C TYR A 88 -0.19 7.04 6.38
N HIS A 89 0.17 5.75 6.33
CA HIS A 89 -0.71 4.63 6.69
C HIS A 89 -2.05 4.67 5.95
N LEU A 90 -1.99 4.89 4.64
CA LEU A 90 -3.17 4.89 3.77
C LEU A 90 -3.16 3.66 2.86
N ILE A 91 -4.31 2.99 2.79
CA ILE A 91 -4.55 1.83 1.94
C ILE A 91 -5.20 2.31 0.63
N PRO A 92 -4.50 2.21 -0.52
CA PRO A 92 -5.04 2.65 -1.80
C PRO A 92 -6.08 1.69 -2.37
N ILE A 93 -7.21 2.24 -2.83
CA ILE A 93 -8.18 1.62 -3.74
C ILE A 93 -8.04 2.32 -5.08
N ILE A 94 -7.47 1.60 -6.06
CA ILE A 94 -7.15 2.16 -7.38
C ILE A 94 -8.34 1.96 -8.32
N ARG A 95 -8.88 3.07 -8.84
CA ARG A 95 -9.89 3.06 -9.90
C ARG A 95 -9.21 3.39 -11.22
N ILE A 96 -9.20 2.43 -12.15
CA ILE A 96 -8.67 2.67 -13.49
C ILE A 96 -9.79 3.27 -14.34
N ALA A 97 -9.53 4.42 -14.96
CA ALA A 97 -10.44 5.09 -15.88
C ALA A 97 -9.82 5.19 -17.28
N GLY A 98 -10.66 5.44 -18.30
CA GLY A 98 -10.18 5.81 -19.62
C GLY A 98 -9.37 7.11 -19.61
N ALA A 99 -8.80 7.49 -20.75
CA ALA A 99 -8.22 8.81 -20.90
C ALA A 99 -9.34 9.86 -21.06
N PRO A 100 -9.18 11.08 -20.51
CA PRO A 100 -10.05 12.18 -20.87
C PRO A 100 -9.83 12.54 -22.34
N VAL A 101 -10.92 12.64 -23.09
CA VAL A 101 -10.96 13.11 -24.48
C VAL A 101 -11.92 14.30 -24.51
N ASP A 102 -11.38 15.49 -24.70
CA ASP A 102 -12.10 16.77 -24.59
C ASP A 102 -12.85 16.91 -23.25
N SER A 103 -14.18 16.83 -23.27
CA SER A 103 -15.06 16.96 -22.10
C SER A 103 -15.65 15.62 -21.63
N TYR A 104 -15.21 14.49 -22.18
CA TYR A 104 -15.73 13.16 -21.86
C TYR A 104 -14.60 12.18 -21.53
N TRP A 105 -14.96 11.08 -20.88
CA TRP A 105 -14.04 9.97 -20.63
C TRP A 105 -14.18 8.92 -21.72
N ASP A 106 -13.06 8.49 -22.30
CA ASP A 106 -13.09 7.37 -23.23
C ASP A 106 -13.59 6.10 -22.52
N ARG A 107 -14.35 5.28 -23.24
CA ARG A 107 -14.87 4.02 -22.70
C ARG A 107 -13.69 3.06 -22.52
N PRO A 108 -13.57 2.36 -21.37
CA PRO A 108 -12.59 1.29 -21.23
C PRO A 108 -12.76 0.27 -22.36
N LYS A 109 -11.65 -0.08 -23.04
CA LYS A 109 -11.62 -1.13 -24.07
C LYS A 109 -11.47 -2.51 -23.44
#